data_AF-A0A1F4Z646-F1
#
_entry.id   AF-A0A1F4Z646-F1
#
_cell.length_a   1.000
_cell.length_b   1.000
_cell.length_c   1.000
_cell.angle_alpha   90.00
_cell.angle_beta   90.00
_cell.angle_gamma   90.00
#
_symmetry.space_group_name_H-M   'P 1'
#
loop_
_entity.id
_entity.type
_entity.pdbx_description
1 polymer ?
#
loop_
_entity_poly.entity_id
_entity_poly.type
_entity_poly.pdbx_seq_one_letter_code
_entity_poly.pdbx_strand_id
1 'polypeptide(L)'
;MRKVLFAAAIILWISGSALISKAESGVIQAENTTITTRVETGQLTGIRIPAVQISLALKEGGRLDEKWLVSDIKGLYYRENDVLIIYGHNTRAVLGNLDKLNTSDAIYLADENGRETLYTATEIKTVTRIEYTKMDLSGKDGVIVTCDGWRDENRLVVVLKKNI
;
A
#
# COMPACT_ATOMS: atom_id res chain seq x y z
N MET A 1 -22.92 -65.53 23.25
CA MET A 1 -21.83 -64.64 22.77
C MET A 1 -21.14 -64.04 24.00
N ARG A 2 -19.79 -64.03 24.00
CA ARG A 2 -18.76 -63.61 25.01
C ARG A 2 -19.26 -62.73 26.19
N LYS A 3 -19.15 -63.08 27.49
CA LYS A 3 -17.96 -63.23 28.40
C LYS A 3 -17.01 -62.02 28.35
N VAL A 4 -16.52 -61.34 29.39
CA VAL A 4 -16.42 -61.50 30.86
C VAL A 4 -15.90 -60.15 31.44
N LEU A 5 -16.24 -59.81 32.70
CA LEU A 5 -15.63 -58.76 33.53
C LEU A 5 -14.24 -59.16 34.05
N PHE A 6 -13.25 -58.27 34.03
CA PHE A 6 -12.08 -58.17 34.97
C PHE A 6 -11.49 -56.75 34.82
N ALA A 7 -11.49 -55.87 35.84
CA ALA A 7 -10.63 -55.78 37.04
C ALA A 7 -9.26 -55.09 36.80
N ALA A 8 -9.11 -53.94 37.49
CA ALA A 8 -7.95 -53.36 38.18
C ALA A 8 -6.55 -53.23 37.51
N ALA A 9 -6.17 -51.96 37.33
CA ALA A 9 -4.95 -51.27 37.80
C ALA A 9 -3.55 -51.87 37.54
N ILE A 10 -2.72 -51.10 36.80
CA ILE A 10 -1.30 -50.90 37.11
C ILE A 10 -0.95 -49.43 36.87
N ILE A 11 -0.60 -48.73 37.95
CA ILE A 11 0.18 -47.47 37.95
C ILE A 11 1.65 -47.90 37.97
N LEU A 12 2.49 -47.31 37.10
CA LEU A 12 3.92 -47.22 37.36
C LEU A 12 4.52 -45.96 36.73
N TRP A 13 5.08 -45.15 37.62
CA TRP A 13 5.84 -43.94 37.40
C TRP A 13 7.11 -44.18 36.60
N ILE A 14 7.45 -43.26 35.70
CA ILE A 14 8.85 -42.90 35.46
C ILE A 14 8.97 -41.38 35.55
N SER A 15 9.63 -40.97 36.62
CA SER A 15 10.17 -39.65 36.90
C SER A 15 11.16 -39.21 35.82
N GLY A 16 10.91 -38.07 35.20
CA GLY A 16 11.88 -37.36 34.36
C GLY A 16 12.07 -35.95 34.92
N SER A 17 13.15 -35.78 35.67
CA SER A 17 13.50 -34.63 36.48
C SER A 17 13.61 -33.31 35.70
N ALA A 18 13.27 -32.23 36.41
CA ALA A 18 13.44 -30.85 36.00
C ALA A 18 14.85 -30.57 35.47
N LEU A 19 14.91 -29.91 34.31
CA LEU A 19 15.99 -28.99 33.98
C LEU A 19 15.37 -27.61 33.81
N ILE A 20 15.24 -26.92 34.94
CA ILE A 20 15.09 -25.47 34.99
C ILE A 20 16.46 -24.92 34.59
N SER A 21 16.60 -24.53 33.33
CA SER A 21 17.76 -23.76 32.89
C SER A 21 17.68 -22.38 33.54
N LYS A 22 18.59 -22.17 34.49
CA LYS A 22 18.95 -20.89 35.08
C LYS A 22 19.46 -19.99 33.95
N ALA A 23 18.59 -19.16 33.39
CA ALA A 23 19.02 -18.09 32.50
C ALA A 23 19.69 -17.02 33.37
N GLU A 24 21.00 -16.89 33.19
CA GLU A 24 21.85 -15.94 33.86
C GLU A 24 21.38 -14.50 33.57
N SER A 25 21.38 -13.68 34.62
CA SER A 25 21.17 -12.23 34.55
C SER A 25 22.34 -11.59 33.79
N GLY A 26 22.26 -11.63 32.46
CA GLY A 26 23.12 -10.84 31.57
C GLY A 26 22.52 -9.45 31.41
N VAL A 27 23.21 -8.44 31.91
CA VAL A 27 22.97 -7.03 31.56
C VAL A 27 23.18 -6.91 30.04
N ILE A 28 22.10 -6.80 29.27
CA ILE A 28 22.19 -6.33 27.89
C ILE A 28 21.89 -4.83 27.94
N GLN A 29 22.94 -4.08 27.66
CA GLN A 29 22.92 -2.63 27.49
C GLN A 29 21.77 -2.25 26.55
N ALA A 30 21.05 -1.18 26.86
CA ALA A 30 20.08 -0.61 25.94
C ALA A 30 20.81 -0.28 24.63
N GLU A 31 20.66 -1.13 23.62
CA GLU A 31 21.01 -0.74 22.28
C GLU A 31 20.18 0.50 21.98
N ASN A 32 20.88 1.60 21.70
CA ASN A 32 20.30 2.77 21.07
C ASN A 32 19.54 2.25 19.84
N THR A 33 18.24 2.03 20.01
CA THR A 33 17.33 1.77 18.92
C THR A 33 17.29 3.09 18.18
N THR A 34 18.24 3.24 17.27
CA THR A 34 18.08 4.09 16.12
C THR A 34 16.85 3.50 15.46
N ILE A 35 15.68 4.09 15.70
CA ILE A 35 14.54 3.90 14.83
C ILE A 35 14.99 4.52 13.53
N THR A 36 15.71 3.73 12.73
CA THR A 36 15.81 3.95 11.31
C THR A 36 14.39 3.74 10.84
N THR A 37 13.63 4.84 10.79
CA THR A 37 12.42 4.89 9.98
C THR A 37 12.89 4.58 8.59
N ARG A 38 12.89 3.28 8.23
CA ARG A 38 13.13 2.83 6.88
C ARG A 38 12.02 3.52 6.12
N VAL A 39 12.37 4.55 5.37
CA VAL A 39 11.48 5.07 4.34
C VAL A 39 11.33 3.87 3.41
N GLU A 40 10.21 3.16 3.57
CA GLU A 40 9.90 2.01 2.74
C GLU A 40 9.60 2.52 1.34
N THR A 41 10.67 2.74 0.58
CA THR A 41 10.58 2.93 -0.86
C THR A 41 10.50 1.57 -1.53
N GLY A 42 9.58 0.72 -1.07
CA GLY A 42 9.22 -0.51 -1.75
C GLY A 42 8.64 -0.20 -3.13
N GLN A 43 8.78 -1.16 -4.05
CA GLN A 43 8.13 -1.13 -5.35
C GLN A 43 6.62 -1.25 -5.16
N LEU A 44 5.86 -0.27 -5.67
CA LEU A 44 4.41 -0.36 -5.58
C LEU A 44 3.88 -1.38 -6.58
N THR A 45 3.02 -2.27 -6.09
CA THR A 45 2.43 -3.35 -6.89
C THR A 45 0.95 -3.16 -7.13
N GLY A 46 0.26 -2.33 -6.33
CA GLY A 46 -1.17 -2.12 -6.48
C GLY A 46 -1.72 -0.88 -5.79
N ILE A 47 -2.88 -0.46 -6.26
CA ILE A 47 -3.74 0.54 -5.63
C ILE A 47 -5.15 -0.03 -5.47
N ARG A 48 -5.77 0.25 -4.33
CA ARG A 48 -7.14 -0.12 -4.03
C ARG A 48 -7.88 1.05 -3.41
N ILE A 49 -9.03 1.40 -3.99
CA ILE A 49 -9.93 2.47 -3.53
C ILE A 49 -11.35 1.89 -3.49
N PRO A 50 -11.77 1.30 -2.36
CA PRO A 50 -13.02 0.54 -2.28
C PRO A 50 -14.27 1.35 -2.62
N ALA A 51 -14.33 2.60 -2.15
CA ALA A 51 -15.50 3.48 -2.31
C ALA A 51 -15.91 3.68 -3.78
N VAL A 52 -14.93 3.66 -4.68
CA VAL A 52 -15.12 3.85 -6.13
C VAL A 52 -14.82 2.60 -6.96
N GLN A 53 -14.69 1.44 -6.30
CA GLN A 53 -14.46 0.14 -6.93
C GLN A 53 -13.21 0.10 -7.82
N ILE A 54 -12.13 0.78 -7.40
CA ILE A 54 -10.84 0.71 -8.08
C ILE A 54 -9.96 -0.33 -7.35
N SER A 55 -9.47 -1.31 -8.09
CA SER A 55 -8.46 -2.27 -7.65
C SER A 55 -7.57 -2.57 -8.85
N LEU A 56 -6.35 -2.03 -8.85
CA LEU A 56 -5.54 -1.91 -10.05
C LEU A 56 -4.10 -2.27 -9.73
N ALA A 57 -3.51 -3.14 -10.56
CA ALA A 57 -2.09 -3.42 -10.50
C ALA A 57 -1.30 -2.17 -10.92
N LEU A 58 -0.26 -1.86 -10.15
CA LEU A 58 0.69 -0.79 -10.45
C LEU A 58 1.97 -1.36 -11.04
N LYS A 59 2.60 -0.57 -11.90
CA LYS A 59 3.95 -0.82 -12.39
C LYS A 59 4.71 0.51 -12.37
N GLU A 60 6.00 0.44 -12.10
CA GLU A 60 6.86 1.59 -12.31
C GLU A 60 6.83 2.01 -13.78
N GLY A 61 6.59 3.30 -13.99
CA GLY A 61 6.58 3.94 -15.28
C GLY A 61 7.50 5.16 -15.25
N GLY A 62 7.16 6.17 -16.03
CA GLY A 62 7.92 7.41 -16.08
C GLY A 62 7.66 8.12 -17.39
N ARG A 63 8.60 8.98 -17.76
CA ARG A 63 8.57 9.70 -19.03
C ARG A 63 9.64 9.13 -19.94
N LEU A 64 9.26 8.92 -21.20
CA LEU A 64 10.23 8.76 -22.28
C LEU A 64 10.19 10.08 -23.07
N ASP A 65 11.26 10.86 -22.96
CA ASP A 65 11.32 12.25 -23.41
C ASP A 65 10.19 13.09 -22.79
N GLU A 66 9.39 13.77 -23.62
CA GLU A 66 8.26 14.60 -23.18
C GLU A 66 6.94 13.83 -23.00
N LYS A 67 6.94 12.51 -23.23
CA LYS A 67 5.72 11.68 -23.22
C LYS A 67 5.67 10.75 -22.02
N TRP A 68 4.49 10.67 -21.40
CA TRP A 68 4.19 9.67 -20.39
C TRP A 68 4.12 8.28 -21.02
N LEU A 69 4.80 7.30 -20.43
CA LEU A 69 4.51 5.90 -20.72
C LEU A 69 3.09 5.61 -20.25
N VAL A 70 2.26 4.91 -21.01
CA VAL A 70 0.88 4.60 -20.59
C VAL A 70 0.58 3.12 -20.76
N SER A 71 -0.39 2.61 -20.01
CA SER A 71 -0.86 1.22 -20.10
C SER A 71 -2.38 1.19 -20.11
N ASP A 72 -2.96 0.40 -21.01
CA ASP A 72 -4.41 0.24 -21.14
C ASP A 72 -5.05 -0.50 -19.96
N ILE A 73 -4.26 -1.25 -19.19
CA ILE A 73 -4.76 -2.21 -18.18
C ILE A 73 -4.12 -2.05 -16.81
N LYS A 74 -3.08 -1.23 -16.67
CA LYS A 74 -2.36 -1.01 -15.40
C LYS A 74 -2.29 0.46 -15.08
N GLY A 75 -2.25 0.77 -13.79
CA GLY A 75 -1.80 2.08 -13.34
C GLY A 75 -0.27 2.11 -13.39
N LEU A 76 0.27 3.28 -13.66
CA LEU A 76 1.70 3.52 -13.61
C LEU A 76 2.00 4.46 -12.47
N TYR A 77 3.21 4.36 -11.93
CA TYR A 77 3.69 5.34 -10.97
C TYR A 77 5.13 5.73 -11.23
N TYR A 78 5.51 6.92 -10.78
CA TYR A 78 6.89 7.35 -10.69
C TYR A 78 7.04 8.26 -9.46
N ARG A 79 8.29 8.49 -9.04
CA ARG A 79 8.59 9.43 -7.94
C ARG A 79 9.40 10.59 -8.50
N GLU A 80 9.02 11.81 -8.13
CA GLU A 80 9.70 13.04 -8.52
C GLU A 80 9.83 13.94 -7.29
N ASN A 81 11.07 14.24 -6.90
CA ASN A 81 11.39 15.02 -5.70
C ASN A 81 10.63 14.51 -4.45
N ASP A 82 10.71 13.19 -4.21
CA ASP A 82 10.02 12.45 -3.15
C ASP A 82 8.48 12.40 -3.21
N VAL A 83 7.86 13.09 -4.18
CA VAL A 83 6.41 13.02 -4.42
C VAL A 83 6.08 11.78 -5.23
N LEU A 84 5.15 10.97 -4.73
CA LEU A 84 4.60 9.84 -5.47
C LEU A 84 3.55 10.32 -6.49
N ILE A 85 3.69 9.91 -7.74
CA ILE A 85 2.75 10.28 -8.80
C ILE A 85 2.21 9.01 -9.44
N ILE A 86 0.92 8.76 -9.27
CA ILE A 86 0.20 7.61 -9.84
C ILE A 86 -0.68 8.11 -10.98
N TYR A 87 -0.65 7.42 -12.11
CA TYR A 87 -1.35 7.87 -13.30
C TYR A 87 -1.81 6.71 -14.17
N GLY A 88 -2.83 6.97 -14.99
CA GLY A 88 -3.41 5.97 -15.88
C GLY A 88 -4.59 6.51 -16.67
N HIS A 89 -5.09 5.73 -17.61
CA HIS A 89 -6.24 6.11 -18.44
C HIS A 89 -7.53 6.27 -17.64
N ASN A 90 -8.36 7.20 -18.06
CA ASN A 90 -9.73 7.37 -17.57
C ASN A 90 -10.65 6.37 -18.27
N THR A 91 -10.43 5.10 -18.00
CA THR A 91 -11.27 4.00 -18.47
C THR A 91 -11.73 3.18 -17.28
N ARG A 92 -12.87 2.51 -17.40
CA ARG A 92 -13.42 1.68 -16.31
C ARG A 92 -12.44 0.61 -15.81
N ALA A 93 -11.52 0.16 -16.65
CA ALA A 93 -10.50 -0.83 -16.29
C ALA A 93 -9.32 -0.25 -15.49
N VAL A 94 -9.16 1.07 -15.46
CA VAL A 94 -8.01 1.77 -14.88
C VAL A 94 -8.49 2.77 -13.82
N LEU A 95 -8.56 4.07 -14.13
CA LEU A 95 -8.96 5.13 -13.17
C LEU A 95 -10.35 5.73 -13.46
N GLY A 96 -11.18 5.01 -14.21
CA GLY A 96 -12.44 5.53 -14.77
C GLY A 96 -13.55 5.91 -13.79
N ASN A 97 -13.42 5.52 -12.53
CA ASN A 97 -14.36 5.88 -11.45
C ASN A 97 -13.74 6.85 -10.45
N LEU A 98 -12.55 7.39 -10.72
CA LEU A 98 -11.85 8.27 -9.78
C LEU A 98 -12.61 9.59 -9.55
N ASP A 99 -13.45 10.00 -10.51
CA ASP A 99 -14.35 11.15 -10.43
C ASP A 99 -15.40 11.04 -9.31
N LYS A 100 -15.67 9.83 -8.82
CA LYS A 100 -16.63 9.55 -7.74
C LYS A 100 -15.99 9.57 -6.35
N LEU A 101 -14.68 9.81 -6.26
CA LEU A 101 -13.93 9.78 -5.01
C LEU A 101 -14.28 10.98 -4.14
N ASN A 102 -14.38 10.76 -2.83
CA ASN A 102 -14.47 11.83 -1.84
C ASN A 102 -13.19 11.93 -1.01
N THR A 103 -12.94 13.11 -0.42
CA THR A 103 -11.72 13.38 0.38
C THR A 103 -11.59 12.49 1.64
N SER A 104 -12.68 11.94 2.15
CA SER A 104 -12.67 11.01 3.28
C SER A 104 -12.43 9.54 2.90
N ASP A 105 -12.43 9.21 1.61
CA ASP A 105 -12.34 7.82 1.17
C ASP A 105 -10.92 7.26 1.33
N ALA A 106 -10.85 6.01 1.76
CA ALA A 106 -9.58 5.33 1.99
C ALA A 106 -8.95 4.88 0.67
N ILE A 107 -7.65 5.18 0.52
CA ILE A 107 -6.82 4.78 -0.60
C ILE A 107 -5.69 3.92 -0.06
N TYR A 108 -5.58 2.68 -0.54
CA TYR A 108 -4.55 1.73 -0.11
C TYR A 108 -3.54 1.53 -1.23
N LEU A 109 -2.26 1.66 -0.90
CA LEU A 109 -1.16 1.34 -1.80
C LEU A 109 -0.41 0.12 -1.29
N ALA A 110 -0.35 -0.92 -2.11
CA ALA A 110 0.35 -2.16 -1.80
C ALA A 110 1.79 -2.14 -2.33
N ASP A 111 2.73 -2.62 -1.52
CA ASP A 111 4.12 -2.86 -1.93
C ASP A 111 4.35 -4.31 -2.41
N GLU A 112 5.59 -4.63 -2.78
CA GLU A 112 6.00 -5.97 -3.23
C GLU A 112 5.91 -7.05 -2.15
N ASN A 113 5.85 -6.65 -0.88
CA ASN A 113 5.69 -7.54 0.26
C ASN A 113 4.20 -7.72 0.66
N GLY A 114 3.29 -7.11 -0.10
CA GLY A 114 1.85 -7.12 0.16
C GLY A 114 1.41 -6.22 1.32
N ARG A 115 2.28 -5.32 1.79
CA ARG A 115 1.94 -4.37 2.85
C ARG A 115 1.19 -3.20 2.26
N GLU A 116 0.08 -2.84 2.88
CA GLU A 116 -0.74 -1.71 2.46
C GLU A 116 -0.43 -0.47 3.31
N THR A 117 -0.10 0.63 2.63
CA THR A 117 -0.05 1.96 3.23
C THR A 117 -1.37 2.68 2.98
N LEU A 118 -1.96 3.23 4.04
CA LEU A 118 -3.20 4.01 3.97
C LEU A 118 -2.92 5.47 3.62
N TYR A 119 -3.71 5.98 2.69
CA TYR A 119 -3.78 7.37 2.27
C TYR A 119 -5.22 7.86 2.30
N THR A 120 -5.37 9.18 2.37
CA THR A 120 -6.62 9.90 2.16
C THR A 120 -6.41 11.01 1.14
N ALA A 121 -7.49 11.44 0.48
CA ALA A 121 -7.43 12.55 -0.45
C ALA A 121 -7.65 13.87 0.29
N THR A 122 -6.70 14.81 0.20
CA THR A 122 -6.84 16.14 0.81
C THR A 122 -7.47 17.15 -0.14
N GLU A 123 -7.35 16.91 -1.45
CA GLU A 123 -7.87 17.77 -2.49
C GLU A 123 -8.24 16.92 -3.71
N ILE A 124 -9.36 17.23 -4.35
CA ILE A 124 -9.79 16.63 -5.62
C ILE A 124 -10.20 17.79 -6.53
N LYS A 125 -9.56 17.90 -7.70
CA LYS A 125 -9.84 18.99 -8.65
C LYS A 125 -9.64 18.58 -10.10
N THR A 126 -10.38 19.22 -10.99
CA THR A 126 -10.12 19.17 -12.42
C THR A 126 -9.35 20.42 -12.82
N VAL A 127 -8.21 20.24 -13.50
CA VAL A 127 -7.35 21.31 -14.01
C VAL A 127 -7.03 21.07 -15.47
N THR A 128 -6.74 22.12 -16.24
CA THR A 128 -6.26 21.94 -17.61
C THR A 128 -4.91 21.21 -17.65
N ARG A 129 -4.58 20.59 -18.80
CA ARG A 129 -3.27 19.96 -19.01
C ARG A 129 -2.10 20.91 -18.75
N ILE A 130 -2.24 22.19 -19.11
CA ILE A 130 -1.19 23.21 -18.93
C ILE A 130 -1.02 23.53 -17.44
N GLU A 131 -2.13 23.69 -16.71
CA GLU A 131 -2.10 23.93 -15.27
C GLU A 131 -1.48 22.75 -14.51
N TYR A 132 -1.83 21.52 -14.86
CA TYR A 132 -1.19 20.34 -14.28
C TYR A 132 0.32 20.33 -14.50
N THR A 133 0.78 20.64 -15.72
CA THR A 133 2.22 20.66 -16.05
C THR A 133 2.99 21.71 -15.25
N LYS A 134 2.33 22.79 -14.82
CA LYS A 134 2.91 23.87 -14.02
C LYS A 134 2.62 23.73 -12.52
N MET A 135 1.95 22.67 -12.10
CA MET A 135 1.54 22.50 -10.72
C MET A 135 2.77 22.26 -9.85
N ASP A 136 2.92 23.06 -8.81
CA ASP A 136 3.91 22.79 -7.77
C ASP A 136 3.44 21.61 -6.93
N LEU A 137 4.17 20.50 -6.99
CA LEU A 137 3.89 19.29 -6.22
C LEU A 137 4.70 19.19 -4.93
N SER A 138 5.59 20.16 -4.65
CA SER A 138 6.43 20.15 -3.46
C SER A 138 5.61 20.04 -2.16
N GLY A 139 6.16 19.31 -1.19
CA GLY A 139 5.55 19.09 0.12
C GLY A 139 4.32 18.17 0.16
N LYS A 140 3.91 17.57 -0.97
CA LYS A 140 2.80 16.60 -1.03
C LYS A 140 3.33 15.18 -0.87
N ASP A 141 2.56 14.33 -0.20
CA ASP A 141 2.94 12.91 -0.05
C ASP A 141 2.73 12.14 -1.38
N GLY A 142 1.77 12.57 -2.20
CA GLY A 142 1.58 12.07 -3.55
C GLY A 142 0.38 12.69 -4.27
N VAL A 143 0.21 12.31 -5.54
CA VAL A 143 -0.96 12.64 -6.36
C VAL A 143 -1.38 11.45 -7.23
N ILE A 144 -2.68 11.34 -7.48
CA ILE A 144 -3.25 10.47 -8.53
C ILE A 144 -3.78 11.37 -9.64
N VAL A 145 -3.45 11.05 -10.89
CA VAL A 145 -3.87 11.84 -12.05
C VAL A 145 -4.43 10.96 -13.15
N THR A 146 -5.55 11.40 -13.74
CA THR A 146 -6.10 10.83 -14.96
C THR A 146 -6.71 11.91 -15.83
N CYS A 147 -7.01 11.61 -17.09
CA CYS A 147 -7.79 12.51 -17.95
C CYS A 147 -9.18 12.73 -17.34
N ASP A 148 -9.80 13.90 -17.44
CA ASP A 148 -11.19 14.07 -16.97
C ASP A 148 -12.22 13.40 -17.90
N GLY A 149 -11.82 13.05 -19.13
CA GLY A 149 -12.64 12.34 -20.10
C GLY A 149 -12.33 12.77 -21.54
N TRP A 150 -13.25 13.51 -22.15
CA TRP A 150 -13.23 13.84 -23.59
C TRP A 150 -12.14 14.85 -23.97
N ARG A 151 -11.49 14.59 -25.11
CA ARG A 151 -10.46 15.42 -25.79
C ARG A 151 -9.13 15.60 -25.06
N ASP A 152 -8.91 14.95 -23.92
CA ASP A 152 -7.64 15.00 -23.17
C ASP A 152 -7.22 16.43 -22.75
N GLU A 153 -8.18 17.35 -22.63
CA GLU A 153 -7.92 18.77 -22.34
C GLU A 153 -7.67 19.01 -20.85
N ASN A 154 -8.36 18.28 -19.97
CA ASN A 154 -8.19 18.42 -18.52
C ASN A 154 -7.69 17.14 -17.85
N ARG A 155 -7.32 17.31 -16.58
CA ARG A 155 -6.81 16.29 -15.68
C ARG A 155 -7.61 16.34 -14.40
N LEU A 156 -8.17 15.20 -14.01
CA LEU A 156 -8.62 14.98 -12.64
C LEU A 156 -7.39 14.68 -11.80
N VAL A 157 -7.16 15.49 -10.78
CA VAL A 157 -6.02 15.40 -9.86
C VAL A 157 -6.54 15.18 -8.44
N VAL A 158 -6.02 14.15 -7.80
CA VAL A 158 -6.29 13.82 -6.39
C VAL A 158 -4.99 13.98 -5.62
N VAL A 159 -4.94 14.89 -4.65
CA VAL A 159 -3.78 15.07 -3.77
C VAL A 159 -3.90 14.11 -2.60
N LEU A 160 -2.82 13.38 -2.33
CA LEU A 160 -2.76 12.36 -1.31
C LEU A 160 -2.06 12.87 -0.05
N LYS A 161 -2.58 12.46 1.10
CA LYS A 161 -1.91 12.52 2.40
C LYS A 161 -1.72 11.11 2.92
N LYS A 162 -0.49 10.77 3.29
CA LYS A 162 -0.16 9.51 3.96
C LYS A 162 -0.69 9.57 5.39
N ASN A 163 -1.46 8.56 5.78
CA ASN A 163 -1.91 8.41 7.16
C ASN A 163 -0.78 7.77 7.97
N ILE A 164 -0.42 8.38 9.10
CA ILE A 164 0.63 7.96 10.04
C ILE A 164 -0.03 7.28 11.23
#